data_AF-A0A6C0C0B5-F1
#
_entry.id   AF-A0A6C0C0B5-F1
#
_cell.length_a   1.000
_cell.length_b   1.000
_cell.length_c   1.000
_cell.angle_alpha   90.00
_cell.angle_beta   90.00
_cell.angle_gamma   90.00
#
_symmetry.space_group_name_H-M   'P 1'
#
loop_
_entity.id
_entity.type
_entity.pdbx_description
1 polymer ?
#
loop_
_entity_poly.entity_id
_entity_poly.type
_entity_poly.pdbx_seq_one_letter_code
_entity_poly.pdbx_strand_id
1 'polypeptide(L)'
;MNVTSVFGSYDMPSRLTTFLAGGVVTTCGVICSITLISYMMYDRRNKYHSDIDKETEEMKECRLLRLKKIKYGQQFFNELDELEDKELSKDEMVDLRNKNIVEETPEGNVIMLYNSDTESFWIYSKTKNISFRTLDAVARKYTIKYNCKQVCVNHRNEIEETRDKLRKEYEDSHSAKEDKPVEEDVNRGVFMTKKVKKASKKSIMRRYNRVILSRVNRFTYKGTIEDYKKEEEKKIAKPDNNKELSFEDFKALIKKNNYVEYKPITIPDIAKKNQ
;
A
#
# COMPACT_ATOMS: atom_id res chain seq x y z
N MET A 1 33.21 66.19 42.18
CA MET A 1 31.82 66.70 42.17
C MET A 1 30.91 65.54 42.51
N ASN A 2 30.43 65.51 43.76
CA ASN A 2 29.64 64.41 44.30
C ASN A 2 28.15 64.68 44.05
N VAL A 3 27.47 63.73 43.39
CA VAL A 3 26.03 63.77 43.14
C VAL A 3 25.35 62.90 44.19
N THR A 4 25.15 63.45 45.38
CA THR A 4 24.34 62.81 46.44
C THR A 4 23.50 63.89 47.11
N SER A 5 22.36 64.26 46.51
CA SER A 5 21.29 64.98 47.22
C SER A 5 20.02 65.15 46.37
N VAL A 6 19.33 64.06 46.02
CA VAL A 6 17.92 64.16 45.57
C VAL A 6 17.14 62.92 46.04
N PHE A 7 17.02 62.72 47.35
CA PHE A 7 15.92 61.92 47.89
C PHE A 7 15.34 62.69 49.06
N GLY A 8 14.24 63.39 48.80
CA GLY A 8 13.44 64.03 49.82
C GLY A 8 12.82 62.96 50.73
N SER A 9 12.96 63.15 52.03
CA SER A 9 12.36 62.30 53.06
C SER A 9 10.85 62.52 53.06
N TYR A 10 10.11 61.72 52.29
CA TYR A 10 8.66 61.63 52.43
C TYR A 10 8.33 60.71 53.61
N ASP A 11 7.83 61.29 54.69
CA ASP A 11 7.36 60.58 55.87
C ASP A 11 6.02 59.89 55.52
N MET A 12 6.09 58.68 54.98
CA MET A 12 4.93 57.90 54.56
C MET A 12 4.26 57.28 55.80
N PRO A 13 2.92 57.28 55.89
CA PRO A 13 2.21 56.69 57.02
C PRO A 13 2.60 55.21 57.15
N SER A 14 2.94 54.77 58.36
CA SER A 14 3.49 53.43 58.66
C SER A 14 2.71 52.26 58.09
N ARG A 15 1.39 52.42 57.87
CA ARG A 15 0.55 51.42 57.22
C ARG A 15 0.86 51.27 55.72
N LEU A 16 1.15 52.36 55.02
CA LEU A 16 1.41 52.36 53.58
C LEU A 16 2.78 51.75 53.25
N THR A 17 3.79 51.98 54.09
CA THR A 17 5.11 51.34 53.94
C THR A 17 5.01 49.82 54.15
N THR A 18 4.17 49.35 55.07
CA THR A 18 3.93 47.91 55.25
C THR A 18 3.20 47.27 54.07
N PHE A 19 2.24 47.95 53.45
CA PHE A 19 1.57 47.45 52.23
C PHE A 19 2.50 47.40 51.02
N LEU A 20 3.34 48.43 50.84
CA LEU A 20 4.35 48.46 49.78
C LEU A 20 5.39 47.36 49.96
N ALA A 21 5.89 47.16 51.19
CA ALA A 21 6.81 46.07 51.49
C ALA A 21 6.18 44.68 51.21
N GLY A 22 4.91 44.48 51.57
CA GLY A 22 4.19 43.24 51.26
C GLY A 22 4.03 42.98 49.76
N GLY A 23 3.77 44.03 48.95
CA GLY A 23 3.67 43.93 47.49
C GLY A 23 5.00 43.57 46.80
N VAL A 24 6.13 44.06 47.34
CA VAL A 24 7.46 43.70 46.82
C VAL A 24 7.77 42.22 47.08
N VAL A 25 7.42 41.69 48.26
CA VAL A 25 7.67 40.28 48.60
C VAL A 25 6.87 39.33 47.71
N THR A 26 5.59 39.63 47.43
CA THR A 26 4.76 38.77 46.59
C THR A 26 5.20 38.78 45.12
N THR A 27 5.58 39.94 44.59
CA THR A 27 6.07 40.05 43.21
C THR A 27 7.41 39.35 43.02
N CYS A 28 8.35 39.47 43.97
CA CYS A 28 9.60 38.71 43.95
C CYS A 28 9.35 37.19 43.99
N GLY A 29 8.41 36.71 44.82
CA GLY A 29 8.06 35.29 44.88
C GLY A 29 7.53 34.74 43.56
N VAL A 30 6.67 35.50 42.88
CA VAL A 30 6.13 35.13 41.55
C VAL A 30 7.24 35.11 40.49
N ILE A 31 8.16 36.08 40.50
CA ILE A 31 9.28 36.11 39.54
C ILE A 31 10.25 34.94 39.76
N CYS A 32 10.59 34.63 41.02
CA CYS A 32 11.47 33.50 41.36
C CYS A 32 10.85 32.16 40.96
N SER A 33 9.54 31.97 41.16
CA SER A 33 8.85 30.74 40.75
C SER A 33 8.78 30.58 39.23
N ILE A 34 8.49 31.65 38.48
CA ILE A 34 8.46 31.63 37.01
C ILE A 34 9.87 31.35 36.45
N THR A 35 10.89 31.99 37.00
CA THR A 35 12.29 31.78 36.56
C THR A 35 12.78 30.36 36.85
N LEU A 36 12.43 29.80 38.01
CA LEU A 36 12.76 28.42 38.36
C LEU A 36 12.01 27.39 37.49
N ILE A 37 10.73 27.59 37.23
CA ILE A 37 9.95 26.75 36.30
C ILE A 37 10.53 26.86 34.88
N SER A 38 10.86 28.07 34.42
CA SER A 38 11.47 28.30 33.11
C SER A 38 12.82 27.59 33.00
N TYR A 39 13.66 27.65 34.03
CA TYR A 39 14.94 26.93 34.08
C TYR A 39 14.76 25.41 34.03
N MET A 40 13.85 24.86 34.85
CA MET A 40 13.56 23.42 34.85
C MET A 40 12.95 22.93 33.53
N MET A 41 12.12 23.75 32.88
CA MET A 41 11.55 23.45 31.56
C MET A 41 12.60 23.60 30.44
N TYR A 42 13.52 24.56 30.56
CA TYR A 42 14.60 24.77 29.61
C TYR A 42 15.57 23.58 29.61
N ASP A 43 16.02 23.13 30.78
CA ASP A 43 16.95 22.00 30.90
C ASP A 43 16.32 20.69 30.40
N ARG A 44 15.04 20.43 30.74
CA ARG A 44 14.28 19.28 30.21
C ARG A 44 14.09 19.37 28.70
N ARG A 45 13.79 20.55 28.14
CA ARG A 45 13.60 20.74 26.68
C ARG A 45 14.91 20.59 25.93
N ASN A 46 16.03 21.10 26.45
CA ASN A 46 17.31 21.06 25.77
C ASN A 46 17.88 19.64 25.71
N LYS A 47 17.72 18.85 26.78
CA LYS A 47 18.06 17.42 26.79
C LYS A 47 17.20 16.61 25.80
N TYR A 48 15.92 16.96 25.67
CA TYR A 48 15.02 16.34 24.68
C TYR A 48 15.37 16.74 23.23
N HIS A 49 15.77 17.99 22.99
CA HIS A 49 16.15 18.48 21.66
C HIS A 49 17.48 17.88 21.19
N SER A 50 18.45 17.73 22.11
CA SER A 50 19.75 17.11 21.79
C SER A 50 19.67 15.62 21.42
N ASP A 51 18.60 14.93 21.82
CA ASP A 51 18.36 13.52 21.47
C ASP A 51 17.47 13.37 20.22
N ILE A 52 16.67 14.39 19.88
CA ILE A 52 15.84 14.42 18.65
C ILE A 52 16.68 14.71 17.40
N ASP A 53 17.79 15.45 17.53
CA ASP A 53 18.60 15.90 16.39
C ASP A 53 19.79 14.99 16.05
N LYS A 54 20.04 13.93 16.83
CA LYS A 54 21.05 12.91 16.48
C LYS A 54 20.46 11.91 15.49
N GLU A 55 20.18 12.37 14.28
CA GLU A 55 19.82 11.49 13.16
C GLU A 55 21.04 10.60 12.87
N THR A 56 20.93 9.32 13.24
CA THR A 56 22.00 8.34 12.97
C THR A 56 22.15 8.17 11.45
N GLU A 57 23.34 7.78 11.00
CA GLU A 57 23.57 7.53 9.56
C GLU A 57 22.60 6.49 9.00
N GLU A 58 22.24 5.47 9.79
CA GLU A 58 21.21 4.49 9.44
C GLU A 58 19.83 5.13 9.20
N MET A 59 19.42 6.10 10.02
CA MET A 59 18.14 6.81 9.83
C MET A 59 18.15 7.65 8.54
N LYS A 60 19.27 8.30 8.23
CA LYS A 60 19.45 9.05 6.98
C LYS A 60 19.37 8.13 5.76
N GLU A 61 20.02 6.97 5.82
CA GLU A 61 19.96 5.96 4.76
C GLU A 61 18.54 5.42 4.57
N CYS A 62 17.84 5.06 5.65
CA CYS A 62 16.44 4.63 5.58
C CYS A 62 15.54 5.70 4.96
N ARG A 63 15.74 6.97 5.32
CA ARG A 63 15.00 8.11 4.75
C ARG A 63 15.30 8.29 3.27
N LEU A 64 16.57 8.20 2.88
CA LEU A 64 17.00 8.31 1.49
C LEU A 64 16.43 7.16 0.65
N LEU A 65 16.46 5.93 1.16
CA LEU A 65 15.87 4.76 0.52
C LEU A 65 14.36 4.96 0.33
N ARG A 66 13.65 5.45 1.35
CA ARG A 66 12.21 5.76 1.26
C ARG A 66 11.93 6.82 0.20
N LEU A 67 12.73 7.88 0.12
CA LEU A 67 12.60 8.92 -0.90
C LEU A 67 12.85 8.37 -2.31
N LYS A 68 13.88 7.53 -2.49
CA LYS A 68 14.15 6.84 -3.76
C LYS A 68 12.96 6.00 -4.20
N LYS A 69 12.34 5.22 -3.30
CA LYS A 69 11.14 4.42 -3.59
C LYS A 69 9.95 5.29 -4.02
N ILE A 70 9.71 6.39 -3.31
CA ILE A 70 8.61 7.31 -3.65
C ILE A 70 8.84 7.93 -5.03
N LYS A 71 10.06 8.39 -5.31
CA LYS A 71 10.43 8.98 -6.60
C LYS A 71 10.28 7.98 -7.74
N TYR A 72 10.81 6.76 -7.57
CA TYR A 72 10.68 5.69 -8.55
C TYR A 72 9.21 5.33 -8.82
N GLY A 73 8.41 5.21 -7.75
CA GLY A 73 6.97 4.96 -7.83
C GLY A 73 6.16 6.05 -8.54
N GLN A 74 6.74 7.22 -8.82
CA GLN A 74 6.12 8.30 -9.59
C GLN A 74 6.61 8.39 -11.03
N GLN A 75 7.56 7.55 -11.44
CA GLN A 75 8.04 7.53 -12.81
C GLN A 75 7.00 6.91 -13.74
N PHE A 76 7.10 7.24 -15.03
CA PHE A 76 6.30 6.64 -16.11
C PHE A 76 4.80 6.97 -16.09
N PHE A 77 4.34 7.91 -15.27
CA PHE A 77 2.93 8.36 -15.32
C PHE A 77 2.65 9.15 -16.60
N ASN A 78 3.44 10.19 -16.87
CA ASN A 78 3.24 11.04 -18.04
C ASN A 78 3.35 10.22 -19.35
N GLU A 79 4.36 9.36 -19.45
CA GLU A 79 4.57 8.48 -20.60
C GLU A 79 3.39 7.50 -20.82
N LEU A 80 2.75 7.03 -19.74
CA LEU A 80 1.57 6.19 -19.84
C LEU A 80 0.34 6.98 -20.33
N ASP A 81 0.20 8.23 -19.86
CA ASP A 81 -0.91 9.10 -20.24
C ASP A 81 -0.79 9.56 -21.71
N GLU A 82 0.43 9.77 -22.21
CA GLU A 82 0.74 10.11 -23.60
C GLU A 82 0.59 8.92 -24.58
N LEU A 83 0.54 7.69 -24.06
CA LEU A 83 0.43 6.49 -24.88
C LEU A 83 -0.96 6.38 -25.52
N GLU A 84 -1.01 6.04 -26.81
CA GLU A 84 -2.26 5.89 -27.56
C GLU A 84 -3.13 4.74 -27.02
N ASP A 85 -4.45 4.96 -26.99
CA ASP A 85 -5.41 3.95 -26.61
C ASP A 85 -5.57 2.92 -27.75
N LYS A 86 -4.72 1.89 -27.74
CA LYS A 86 -4.85 0.74 -28.63
C LYS A 86 -5.64 -0.39 -27.95
N GLU A 87 -6.75 -0.79 -28.57
CA GLU A 87 -7.46 -2.02 -28.19
C GLU A 87 -6.64 -3.24 -28.65
N LEU A 88 -6.33 -4.13 -27.72
CA LEU A 88 -5.61 -5.36 -28.02
C LEU A 88 -6.59 -6.47 -28.38
N SER A 89 -6.28 -7.23 -29.43
CA SER A 89 -6.99 -8.48 -29.70
C SER A 89 -6.74 -9.51 -28.59
N LYS A 90 -7.62 -10.50 -28.48
CA LYS A 90 -7.45 -11.61 -27.52
C LYS A 90 -6.13 -12.35 -27.75
N ASP A 91 -5.72 -12.53 -29.00
CA ASP A 91 -4.47 -13.21 -29.34
C ASP A 91 -3.26 -12.38 -28.90
N GLU A 92 -3.29 -11.06 -29.15
CA GLU A 92 -2.23 -10.14 -28.69
C GLU A 92 -2.12 -10.12 -27.15
N MET A 93 -3.24 -10.25 -26.43
CA MET A 93 -3.24 -10.34 -24.96
C MET A 93 -2.60 -11.64 -24.45
N VAL A 94 -2.84 -12.76 -25.11
CA VAL A 94 -2.21 -14.04 -24.75
C VAL A 94 -0.69 -13.97 -25.00
N ASP A 95 -0.27 -13.31 -26.08
CA ASP A 95 1.14 -13.12 -26.41
C ASP A 95 1.92 -12.26 -25.40
N LEU A 96 1.23 -11.42 -24.61
CA LEU A 96 1.85 -10.67 -23.52
C LEU A 96 2.50 -11.60 -22.49
N ARG A 97 2.01 -12.84 -22.34
CA ARG A 97 2.60 -13.81 -21.41
C ARG A 97 4.01 -14.25 -21.78
N ASN A 98 4.39 -14.09 -23.06
CA ASN A 98 5.72 -14.40 -23.56
C ASN A 98 6.67 -13.19 -23.48
N LYS A 99 6.15 -12.00 -23.19
CA LYS A 99 6.92 -10.76 -23.08
C LYS A 99 7.25 -10.52 -21.61
N ASN A 100 8.53 -10.37 -21.30
CA ASN A 100 9.01 -10.10 -19.95
C ASN A 100 9.75 -8.75 -19.90
N ILE A 101 9.73 -8.12 -18.73
CA ILE A 101 10.68 -7.05 -18.43
C ILE A 101 11.54 -7.46 -17.26
N VAL A 102 12.81 -7.11 -17.35
CA VAL A 102 13.77 -7.21 -16.25
C VAL A 102 14.11 -5.78 -15.87
N GLU A 103 13.86 -5.43 -14.62
CA GLU A 103 14.02 -4.07 -14.13
C GLU A 103 14.77 -4.06 -12.80
N GLU A 104 15.74 -3.15 -12.68
CA GLU A 104 16.43 -2.88 -11.43
C GLU A 104 15.67 -1.79 -10.66
N THR A 105 15.08 -2.18 -9.52
CA THR A 105 14.31 -1.26 -8.67
C THR A 105 15.10 -0.93 -7.41
N PRO A 106 14.74 0.14 -6.68
CA PRO A 106 15.32 0.43 -5.36
C PRO A 106 15.13 -0.70 -4.33
N GLU A 107 14.28 -1.68 -4.61
CA GLU A 107 13.99 -2.84 -3.76
C GLU A 107 14.61 -4.14 -4.30
N GLY A 108 15.42 -4.04 -5.37
CA GLY A 108 16.11 -5.14 -6.03
C GLY A 108 15.60 -5.40 -7.45
N ASN A 109 16.16 -6.44 -8.07
CA ASN A 109 15.80 -6.83 -9.42
C ASN A 109 14.43 -7.51 -9.46
N VAL A 110 13.62 -7.13 -10.44
CA VAL A 110 12.26 -7.63 -10.64
C VAL A 110 12.10 -8.07 -12.07
N ILE A 111 11.64 -9.30 -12.27
CA ILE A 111 11.13 -9.77 -13.56
C ILE A 111 9.62 -9.74 -13.49
N MET A 112 8.99 -9.05 -14.44
CA MET A 112 7.55 -8.92 -14.52
C MET A 112 7.03 -9.33 -15.90
N LEU A 113 5.94 -10.07 -15.91
CA LEU A 113 5.21 -10.47 -17.11
C LEU A 113 3.71 -10.40 -16.84
N TYR A 114 2.90 -10.24 -17.88
CA TYR A 114 1.45 -10.18 -17.74
C TYR A 114 0.81 -11.49 -18.15
N ASN A 115 -0.15 -11.99 -17.38
CA ASN A 115 -0.98 -13.12 -17.79
C ASN A 115 -2.45 -12.72 -17.91
N SER A 116 -2.98 -12.78 -19.14
CA SER A 116 -4.38 -12.55 -19.50
C SER A 116 -5.33 -13.51 -18.79
N ASP A 117 -4.97 -14.79 -18.61
CA ASP A 117 -5.86 -15.80 -18.01
C ASP A 117 -6.27 -15.46 -16.57
N THR A 118 -5.35 -14.79 -15.85
CA THR A 118 -5.53 -14.42 -14.43
C THR A 118 -5.67 -12.93 -14.23
N GLU A 119 -5.68 -12.17 -15.33
CA GLU A 119 -5.64 -10.70 -15.39
C GLU A 119 -4.65 -10.12 -14.36
N SER A 120 -3.46 -10.70 -14.28
CA SER A 120 -2.48 -10.35 -13.25
C SER A 120 -1.05 -10.35 -13.74
N PHE A 121 -0.27 -9.43 -13.19
CA PHE A 121 1.17 -9.36 -13.39
C PHE A 121 1.86 -10.39 -12.50
N TRP A 122 2.57 -11.32 -13.13
CA TRP A 122 3.40 -12.28 -12.42
C TRP A 122 4.76 -11.67 -12.15
N ILE A 123 5.20 -11.80 -10.90
CA ILE A 123 6.43 -11.20 -10.40
C ILE A 123 7.38 -12.30 -9.99
N TYR A 124 8.61 -12.20 -10.47
CA TYR A 124 9.75 -12.98 -9.99
C TYR A 124 10.79 -12.03 -9.41
N SER A 125 11.11 -12.22 -8.14
CA SER A 125 12.11 -11.40 -7.42
C SER A 125 12.72 -12.21 -6.29
N LYS A 126 13.93 -11.86 -5.89
CA LYS A 126 14.58 -12.43 -4.70
C LYS A 126 13.77 -12.18 -3.42
N THR A 127 13.12 -11.02 -3.33
CA THR A 127 12.38 -10.61 -2.13
C THR A 127 10.90 -10.48 -2.45
N LYS A 128 10.03 -11.08 -1.63
CA LYS A 128 8.57 -10.97 -1.78
C LYS A 128 8.01 -9.61 -1.36
N ASN A 129 8.70 -8.93 -0.44
CA ASN A 129 8.26 -7.68 0.17
C ASN A 129 8.62 -6.45 -0.68
N ILE A 130 8.14 -6.40 -1.91
CA ILE A 130 8.26 -5.21 -2.78
C ILE A 130 7.03 -4.34 -2.56
N SER A 131 7.21 -3.03 -2.47
CA SER A 131 6.08 -2.12 -2.30
C SER A 131 5.22 -2.03 -3.57
N PHE A 132 3.90 -1.95 -3.39
CA PHE A 132 2.96 -1.78 -4.51
C PHE A 132 3.29 -0.58 -5.40
N ARG A 133 3.84 0.50 -4.82
CA ARG A 133 4.27 1.69 -5.57
C ARG A 133 5.38 1.36 -6.57
N THR A 134 6.35 0.55 -6.17
CA THR A 134 7.42 0.08 -7.06
C THR A 134 6.85 -0.84 -8.13
N LEU A 135 5.98 -1.79 -7.75
CA LEU A 135 5.36 -2.73 -8.70
C LEU A 135 4.49 -2.02 -9.75
N ASP A 136 3.73 -1.00 -9.36
CA ASP A 136 2.97 -0.18 -10.30
C ASP A 136 3.88 0.56 -11.28
N ALA A 137 5.01 1.11 -10.83
CA ALA A 137 5.96 1.75 -11.75
C ALA A 137 6.54 0.75 -12.76
N VAL A 138 6.86 -0.47 -12.33
CA VAL A 138 7.31 -1.55 -13.20
C VAL A 138 6.20 -1.97 -14.18
N ALA A 139 4.95 -2.06 -13.73
CA ALA A 139 3.80 -2.34 -14.58
C ALA A 139 3.56 -1.25 -15.63
N ARG A 140 3.70 0.03 -15.26
CA ARG A 140 3.65 1.14 -16.23
C ARG A 140 4.76 1.04 -17.27
N LYS A 141 5.99 0.75 -16.84
CA LYS A 141 7.13 0.53 -17.74
C LYS A 141 6.89 -0.64 -18.69
N TYR A 142 6.33 -1.74 -18.19
CA TYR A 142 5.92 -2.89 -19.01
C TYR A 142 4.94 -2.45 -20.10
N THR A 143 3.91 -1.70 -19.70
CA THR A 143 2.87 -1.21 -20.59
C THR A 143 3.39 -0.27 -21.66
N ILE A 144 4.29 0.66 -21.31
CA ILE A 144 4.93 1.57 -22.27
C ILE A 144 5.79 0.76 -23.26
N LYS A 145 6.60 -0.18 -22.77
CA LYS A 145 7.50 -0.98 -23.62
C LYS A 145 6.74 -1.83 -24.65
N TYR A 146 5.56 -2.34 -24.28
CA TYR A 146 4.77 -3.24 -25.14
C TYR A 146 3.51 -2.61 -25.73
N ASN A 147 3.34 -1.30 -25.54
CA ASN A 147 2.19 -0.53 -25.99
C ASN A 147 0.84 -1.18 -25.64
N CYS A 148 0.65 -1.55 -24.37
CA CYS A 148 -0.53 -2.28 -23.90
C CYS A 148 -1.29 -1.53 -22.80
N LYS A 149 -1.76 -0.32 -23.12
CA LYS A 149 -2.41 0.61 -22.17
C LYS A 149 -3.63 0.01 -21.48
N GLN A 150 -4.43 -0.75 -22.22
CA GLN A 150 -5.63 -1.43 -21.73
C GLN A 150 -5.41 -2.31 -20.49
N VAL A 151 -4.19 -2.84 -20.33
CA VAL A 151 -3.87 -3.82 -19.28
C VAL A 151 -3.49 -3.17 -17.95
N CYS A 152 -2.89 -1.99 -17.98
CA CYS A 152 -2.41 -1.32 -16.77
C CYS A 152 -3.42 -0.27 -16.30
N VAL A 153 -3.92 -0.45 -15.08
CA VAL A 153 -4.78 0.52 -14.42
C VAL A 153 -3.93 1.65 -13.84
N ASN A 154 -4.19 2.88 -14.28
CA ASN A 154 -3.58 4.07 -13.68
C ASN A 154 -4.28 4.40 -12.35
N HIS A 155 -3.67 4.02 -11.23
CA HIS A 155 -4.26 4.25 -9.90
C HIS A 155 -4.41 5.74 -9.54
N ARG A 156 -3.62 6.64 -10.15
CA ARG A 156 -3.75 8.09 -9.90
C ARG A 156 -5.11 8.56 -10.40
N ASN A 157 -5.43 8.21 -11.64
CA ASN A 157 -6.68 8.60 -12.29
C ASN A 157 -7.87 7.95 -11.57
N GLU A 158 -7.78 6.68 -11.17
CA GLU A 158 -8.83 5.99 -10.40
C GLU A 158 -9.10 6.67 -9.03
N ILE A 159 -8.06 7.15 -8.34
CA ILE A 159 -8.20 7.90 -7.08
C ILE A 159 -8.93 9.22 -7.33
N GLU A 160 -8.53 9.96 -8.36
CA GLU A 160 -9.11 11.26 -8.72
C GLU A 160 -10.59 11.09 -9.10
N GLU A 161 -10.92 10.14 -9.97
CA GLU A 161 -12.30 9.81 -10.34
C GLU A 161 -13.15 9.42 -9.13
N THR A 162 -12.61 8.60 -8.22
CA THR A 162 -13.35 8.17 -7.03
C THR A 162 -13.61 9.34 -6.10
N ARG A 163 -12.64 10.26 -5.95
CA ARG A 163 -12.81 11.49 -5.17
C ARG A 163 -13.85 12.41 -5.79
N ASP A 164 -13.86 12.55 -7.11
CA ASP A 164 -14.84 13.38 -7.81
C ASP A 164 -16.25 12.80 -7.69
N LYS A 165 -16.41 11.47 -7.80
CA LYS A 165 -17.69 10.78 -7.55
C LYS A 165 -18.18 11.04 -6.12
N LEU A 166 -17.29 10.93 -5.12
CA LEU A 166 -17.63 11.19 -3.71
C LEU A 166 -17.94 12.68 -3.45
N ARG A 167 -17.28 13.59 -4.15
CA ARG A 167 -17.54 15.03 -4.06
C ARG A 167 -18.93 15.37 -4.59
N LYS A 168 -19.29 14.84 -5.76
CA LYS A 168 -20.64 14.98 -6.34
C LYS A 168 -21.71 14.42 -5.39
N GLU A 169 -21.48 13.22 -4.84
CA GLU A 169 -22.39 12.62 -3.83
C GLU A 169 -22.54 13.51 -2.58
N TYR A 170 -21.47 14.19 -2.16
CA TYR A 170 -21.52 15.13 -1.05
C TYR A 170 -22.33 16.40 -1.40
N GLU A 171 -22.15 16.96 -2.59
CA GLU A 171 -22.87 18.13 -3.09
C GLU A 171 -24.38 17.84 -3.27
N ASP A 172 -24.74 16.67 -3.81
CA ASP A 172 -26.14 16.21 -3.94
C ASP A 172 -26.82 16.00 -2.57
N SER A 173 -26.03 15.63 -1.54
CA SER A 173 -26.54 15.53 -0.16
C SER A 173 -26.81 16.91 0.47
N HIS A 174 -26.31 17.99 -0.14
CA HIS A 174 -26.52 19.37 0.30
C HIS A 174 -27.78 20.01 -0.28
N SER A 175 -28.18 19.64 -1.50
CA SER A 175 -29.39 20.15 -2.18
C SER A 175 -30.68 19.45 -1.74
N ALA A 176 -30.61 18.20 -1.28
CA ALA A 176 -31.79 17.42 -0.84
C ALA A 176 -32.31 17.75 0.58
N LYS A 177 -32.19 19.01 1.04
CA LYS A 177 -32.70 19.45 2.36
C LYS A 177 -34.14 19.96 2.36
N GLU A 178 -34.86 19.89 1.24
CA GLU A 178 -36.29 20.12 1.19
C GLU A 178 -36.98 18.93 0.53
N ASP A 179 -37.20 17.85 1.28
CA ASP A 179 -38.27 16.91 0.93
C ASP A 179 -38.87 16.34 2.22
N LYS A 180 -40.18 16.59 2.35
CA LYS A 180 -41.07 16.20 3.44
C LYS A 180 -41.05 14.68 3.66
N PRO A 181 -41.41 14.18 4.86
CA PRO A 181 -41.61 12.76 5.07
C PRO A 181 -42.70 12.25 4.12
N VAL A 182 -42.33 11.35 3.21
CA VAL A 182 -43.28 10.59 2.38
C VAL A 182 -43.95 9.57 3.29
N GLU A 183 -45.26 9.71 3.48
CA GLU A 183 -46.09 8.75 4.22
C GLU A 183 -46.06 7.36 3.56
N GLU A 184 -46.05 6.34 4.40
CA GLU A 184 -45.85 4.94 4.04
C GLU A 184 -47.16 4.28 3.57
N ASP A 185 -47.17 3.75 2.34
CA ASP A 185 -48.09 2.67 1.97
C ASP A 185 -47.52 1.33 2.48
N VAL A 186 -48.18 0.77 3.48
CA VAL A 186 -47.78 -0.46 4.17
C VAL A 186 -48.26 -1.66 3.36
N ASN A 187 -47.50 -2.06 2.34
CA ASN A 187 -47.67 -3.37 1.72
C ASN A 187 -47.06 -4.45 2.62
N ARG A 188 -47.90 -5.23 3.32
CA ARG A 188 -47.50 -6.34 4.20
C ARG A 188 -47.03 -7.55 3.39
N GLY A 189 -45.81 -7.48 2.86
CA GLY A 189 -45.06 -8.67 2.45
C GLY A 189 -44.36 -9.31 3.65
N VAL A 190 -44.38 -10.65 3.75
CA VAL A 190 -43.62 -11.45 4.74
C VAL A 190 -42.10 -11.31 4.56
N PHE A 191 -41.65 -10.64 3.49
CA PHE A 191 -40.25 -10.35 3.21
C PHE A 191 -39.90 -8.90 3.56
N MET A 192 -38.81 -8.74 4.32
CA MET A 192 -38.28 -7.43 4.72
C MET A 192 -37.67 -6.72 3.49
N THR A 193 -38.30 -5.66 3.00
CA THR A 193 -37.72 -4.79 1.97
C THR A 193 -36.75 -3.80 2.64
N LYS A 194 -35.44 -3.97 2.40
CA LYS A 194 -34.44 -3.05 2.96
C LYS A 194 -34.52 -1.71 2.24
N LYS A 195 -35.07 -0.68 2.91
CA LYS A 195 -35.04 0.70 2.41
C LYS A 195 -33.58 1.12 2.18
N VAL A 196 -33.26 1.51 0.94
CA VAL A 196 -31.94 2.07 0.59
C VAL A 196 -31.85 3.47 1.18
N LYS A 197 -31.14 3.62 2.31
CA LYS A 197 -30.89 4.93 2.90
C LYS A 197 -29.74 5.61 2.17
N LYS A 198 -29.92 6.87 1.75
CA LYS A 198 -28.82 7.72 1.24
C LYS A 198 -27.70 7.81 2.28
N ALA A 199 -26.45 7.80 1.83
CA ALA A 199 -25.29 7.83 2.72
C ALA A 199 -25.24 9.14 3.51
N SER A 200 -24.88 9.07 4.79
CA SER A 200 -24.72 10.29 5.61
C SER A 200 -23.46 11.06 5.22
N LYS A 201 -23.45 12.38 5.44
CA LYS A 201 -22.29 13.25 5.19
C LYS A 201 -21.01 12.74 5.86
N LYS A 202 -21.11 12.29 7.11
CA LYS A 202 -19.99 11.71 7.87
C LYS A 202 -19.47 10.42 7.22
N SER A 203 -20.35 9.63 6.61
CA SER A 203 -19.98 8.42 5.86
C SER A 203 -19.25 8.77 4.56
N ILE A 204 -19.77 9.74 3.80
CA ILE A 204 -19.15 10.21 2.55
C ILE A 204 -17.75 10.78 2.84
N MET A 205 -17.61 11.62 3.86
CA MET A 205 -16.32 12.20 4.24
C MET A 205 -15.29 11.13 4.68
N ARG A 206 -15.74 10.07 5.38
CA ARG A 206 -14.86 8.94 5.71
C ARG A 206 -14.35 8.23 4.46
N ARG A 207 -15.22 8.00 3.47
CA ARG A 207 -14.83 7.40 2.17
C ARG A 207 -13.91 8.31 1.37
N TYR A 208 -14.09 9.62 1.45
CA TYR A 208 -13.21 10.60 0.80
C TYR A 208 -11.79 10.56 1.39
N ASN A 209 -11.68 10.47 2.72
CA ASN A 209 -10.37 10.37 3.40
C ASN A 209 -9.72 8.99 3.25
N ARG A 210 -10.51 7.94 3.05
CA ARG A 210 -10.04 6.56 2.82
C ARG A 210 -10.63 6.04 1.52
N VAL A 211 -10.08 6.53 0.41
CA VAL A 211 -10.46 6.09 -0.93
C VAL A 211 -10.12 4.62 -1.09
N ILE A 212 -11.14 3.80 -1.36
CA ILE A 212 -10.98 2.41 -1.77
C ILE A 212 -11.15 2.39 -3.29
N LEU A 213 -10.15 1.88 -3.99
CA LEU A 213 -10.16 1.81 -5.45
C LEU A 213 -10.97 0.60 -5.90
N SER A 214 -11.84 0.80 -6.90
CA SER A 214 -12.58 -0.29 -7.53
C SER A 214 -11.67 -1.14 -8.42
N ARG A 215 -10.82 -0.49 -9.21
CA ARG A 215 -9.89 -1.13 -10.13
C ARG A 215 -8.46 -0.93 -9.65
N VAL A 216 -7.71 -2.02 -9.53
CA VAL A 216 -6.29 -2.02 -9.15
C VAL A 216 -5.54 -3.08 -9.95
N ASN A 217 -4.26 -2.83 -10.22
CA ASN A 217 -3.40 -3.84 -10.82
C ASN A 217 -3.24 -5.03 -9.86
N ARG A 218 -3.48 -6.24 -10.37
CA ARG A 218 -3.30 -7.47 -9.60
C ARG A 218 -1.89 -8.00 -9.79
N PHE A 219 -1.22 -8.26 -8.68
CA PHE A 219 0.16 -8.74 -8.66
C PHE A 219 0.22 -10.13 -8.00
N THR A 220 0.85 -11.09 -8.68
CA THR A 220 1.02 -12.47 -8.20
C THR A 220 2.51 -12.80 -8.14
N TYR A 221 3.04 -13.05 -6.95
CA TYR A 221 4.41 -13.53 -6.80
C TYR A 221 4.51 -15.00 -7.22
N LYS A 222 5.40 -15.31 -8.17
CA LYS A 222 5.59 -16.65 -8.73
C LYS A 222 6.86 -17.35 -8.27
N GLY A 223 7.90 -16.61 -7.90
CA GLY A 223 9.13 -17.21 -7.40
C GLY A 223 10.31 -16.26 -7.47
N THR A 224 11.51 -16.83 -7.40
CA THR A 224 12.75 -16.09 -7.56
C THR A 224 13.13 -15.93 -9.03
N ILE A 225 14.13 -15.10 -9.30
CA ILE A 225 14.69 -14.91 -10.65
C ILE A 225 15.27 -16.22 -11.19
N GLU A 226 15.81 -17.08 -10.33
CA GLU A 226 16.34 -18.39 -10.72
C GLU A 226 15.24 -19.35 -11.12
N ASP A 227 14.10 -19.32 -10.41
CA ASP A 227 12.93 -20.14 -10.75
C ASP A 227 12.40 -19.76 -12.13
N TYR A 228 12.40 -18.47 -12.47
CA TYR A 228 12.04 -17.99 -13.80
C TYR A 228 12.94 -18.57 -14.89
N LYS A 229 14.26 -18.52 -14.70
CA LYS A 229 15.24 -19.08 -15.66
C LYS A 229 15.03 -20.58 -15.88
N LYS A 230 14.82 -21.33 -14.79
CA LYS A 230 14.50 -22.76 -14.86
C LYS A 230 13.19 -23.03 -15.61
N GLU A 231 12.19 -22.16 -15.45
CA GLU A 231 10.93 -22.25 -16.20
C GLU A 231 11.12 -21.95 -17.69
N GLU A 232 11.95 -20.96 -18.04
CA GLU A 232 12.31 -20.68 -19.44
C GLU A 232 13.09 -21.82 -20.09
N GLU A 233 14.11 -22.35 -19.40
CA GLU A 233 14.88 -23.51 -19.87
C GLU A 233 13.97 -24.71 -20.13
N LYS A 234 12.99 -24.97 -19.27
CA LYS A 234 11.99 -26.02 -19.48
C LYS A 234 11.09 -25.77 -20.68
N LYS A 235 10.79 -24.51 -21.02
CA LYS A 235 10.01 -24.19 -22.23
C LYS A 235 10.83 -24.44 -23.49
N ILE A 236 12.11 -24.09 -23.48
CA ILE A 236 13.04 -24.28 -24.60
C ILE A 236 13.38 -25.76 -24.79
N ALA A 237 13.51 -26.51 -23.69
CA ALA A 237 13.83 -27.93 -23.69
C ALA A 237 12.64 -28.84 -24.04
N LYS A 238 11.42 -28.31 -24.23
CA LYS A 238 10.34 -29.09 -24.81
C LYS A 238 10.66 -29.31 -26.29
N PRO A 239 10.92 -30.56 -26.74
CA PRO A 239 11.02 -30.82 -28.16
C PRO A 239 9.70 -30.44 -28.84
N ASP A 240 9.77 -30.02 -30.11
CA ASP A 240 8.60 -29.80 -30.97
C ASP A 240 7.59 -30.95 -30.80
N ASN A 241 6.52 -30.70 -30.05
CA ASN A 241 5.45 -31.67 -29.83
C ASN A 241 4.52 -31.79 -31.05
N ASN A 242 4.98 -31.39 -32.24
CA ASN A 242 4.35 -31.77 -33.51
C ASN A 242 4.71 -33.19 -33.96
N LYS A 243 5.39 -33.99 -33.12
CA LYS A 243 5.36 -35.44 -33.26
C LYS A 243 4.15 -35.96 -32.52
N GLU A 244 3.08 -36.23 -33.26
CA GLU A 244 2.02 -37.13 -32.81
C GLU A 244 2.70 -38.42 -32.33
N LEU A 245 2.66 -38.66 -31.01
CA LEU A 245 3.18 -39.89 -30.43
C LEU A 245 2.37 -41.05 -31.01
N SER A 246 3.00 -41.84 -31.89
CA SER A 246 2.38 -43.04 -32.43
C SER A 246 2.04 -43.99 -31.29
N PHE A 247 0.94 -44.73 -31.44
CA PHE A 247 0.57 -45.79 -30.52
C PHE A 247 1.71 -46.82 -30.33
N GLU A 248 2.55 -47.00 -31.35
CA GLU A 248 3.74 -47.84 -31.28
C GLU A 248 4.82 -47.28 -30.35
N ASP A 249 5.05 -45.97 -30.39
CA ASP A 249 5.99 -45.28 -29.50
C ASP A 249 5.51 -45.35 -28.04
N PHE A 250 4.21 -45.20 -27.82
CA PHE A 250 3.59 -45.37 -26.50
C PHE A 250 3.75 -46.80 -25.97
N LYS A 251 3.53 -47.81 -26.83
CA LYS A 251 3.69 -49.22 -26.47
C LYS A 251 5.16 -49.57 -26.16
N ALA A 252 6.10 -48.97 -26.88
CA ALA A 252 7.53 -49.12 -26.62
C ALA A 252 7.94 -48.50 -25.26
N LEU A 253 7.38 -47.34 -24.90
CA LEU A 253 7.57 -46.69 -23.61
C LEU A 253 7.06 -47.53 -22.43
N ILE A 254 5.87 -48.13 -22.56
CA ILE A 254 5.34 -49.05 -21.53
C ILE A 254 6.24 -50.29 -21.39
N LYS A 255 6.72 -50.85 -22.51
CA LYS A 255 7.60 -52.02 -22.49
C LYS A 255 8.97 -51.70 -21.87
N LYS A 256 9.42 -50.46 -21.97
CA LYS A 256 10.68 -49.97 -21.39
C LYS A 256 10.59 -49.68 -19.89
N ASN A 257 9.41 -49.25 -19.42
CA ASN A 257 9.17 -48.93 -17.99
C ASN A 257 8.62 -50.11 -17.17
N ASN A 258 8.15 -51.20 -17.80
CA ASN A 258 7.74 -52.41 -17.09
C ASN A 258 8.87 -53.44 -16.99
N TYR A 259 9.80 -53.15 -16.07
CA TYR A 259 10.41 -54.15 -15.19
C TYR A 259 10.21 -53.69 -13.74
N VAL A 260 8.94 -53.57 -13.34
CA VAL A 260 8.57 -53.72 -11.94
C VAL A 260 7.72 -54.98 -11.90
N GLU A 261 8.35 -56.10 -11.55
CA GLU A 261 7.67 -57.36 -11.30
C GLU A 261 6.62 -57.13 -10.21
N TYR A 262 5.35 -57.11 -10.60
CA TYR A 262 4.27 -57.30 -9.65
C TYR A 262 4.28 -58.78 -9.24
N LYS A 263 4.91 -59.08 -8.10
CA LYS A 263 4.72 -60.38 -7.44
C LYS A 263 3.25 -60.45 -6.99
N PRO A 264 2.47 -61.45 -7.46
CA PRO A 264 1.11 -61.62 -6.97
C PRO A 264 1.13 -61.93 -5.48
N ILE A 265 0.31 -61.21 -4.71
CA ILE A 265 0.12 -61.45 -3.29
C ILE A 265 -0.63 -62.78 -3.14
N THR A 266 0.06 -63.83 -2.70
CA THR A 266 -0.57 -65.10 -2.34
C THR A 266 -1.29 -64.94 -1.01
N ILE A 267 -2.61 -65.14 -1.03
CA ILE A 267 -3.47 -65.21 0.16
C ILE A 267 -3.08 -66.48 0.94
N PRO A 268 -2.65 -66.41 2.21
CA PRO A 268 -2.38 -67.60 2.99
C PRO A 268 -3.68 -68.28 3.42
N ASP A 269 -3.65 -69.62 3.40
CA ASP A 269 -4.73 -70.56 3.69
C ASP A 269 -5.50 -70.25 4.98
N ILE A 270 -6.72 -69.71 4.84
CA ILE A 270 -7.76 -69.81 5.87
C ILE A 270 -8.66 -70.99 5.50
N ALA A 271 -8.10 -72.19 5.55
CA ALA A 271 -8.85 -73.44 5.44
C ALA A 271 -8.14 -74.54 6.25
N LYS A 272 -8.09 -74.38 7.58
CA LYS A 272 -7.84 -75.46 8.57
C LYS A 272 -8.02 -74.94 10.00
N LYS A 273 -9.28 -74.93 10.46
CA LYS A 273 -9.80 -74.97 11.85
C LYS A 273 -11.24 -74.43 11.75
N ASN A 274 -12.28 -75.24 11.82
CA ASN A 274 -12.62 -76.06 12.98
C ASN A 274 -13.37 -77.32 12.54
N GLN A 275 -12.80 -78.47 12.90
CA GLN A 275 -13.56 -79.55 13.55
C GLN A 275 -13.98 -79.08 14.93
#